data_AF-A0A356QHW6-F1
#
_entry.id   AF-A0A356QHW6-F1
#
_cell.length_a   1.000
_cell.length_b   1.000
_cell.length_c   1.000
_cell.angle_alpha   90.00
_cell.angle_beta   90.00
_cell.angle_gamma   90.00
#
_symmetry.space_group_name_H-M   'P 1'
#
loop_
_entity.id
_entity.type
_entity.pdbx_description
1 polymer ?
#
loop_
_entity_poly.entity_id
_entity_poly.type
_entity_poly.pdbx_seq_one_letter_code
_entity_poly.pdbx_strand_id
1 'polypeptide(L)'
;MKSKLIMSGLAALGVMAGTSGAYAQDAARDAIAERLAPVGQLCLQGQDCGTAAAPAAASSGGGGEIDGAGIYNNVCMACHETGAAGAPVRGDEAAWAERTEQGFATLLDHAINGIGAMPARGGNPNLSDEEMEAVTAYMVEPVMEVPELGGGDEGAAAEATDESSSDEMATADAVASEDEAVASEEDASSGGSGLDGEALYASVGCVACHAAGVAG
;
A
#
# COMPACT_ATOMS: atom_id res chain seq x y z
N MET A 1 -32.92 52.85 -55.54
CA MET A 1 -31.69 52.28 -54.96
C MET A 1 -32.09 51.37 -53.81
N LYS A 2 -32.09 50.05 -54.08
CA LYS A 2 -32.85 49.00 -53.38
C LYS A 2 -31.98 48.20 -52.37
N SER A 3 -30.90 48.81 -51.86
CA SER A 3 -29.81 48.10 -51.18
C SER A 3 -29.90 48.08 -49.65
N LYS A 4 -31.02 48.53 -49.05
CA LYS A 4 -31.23 48.54 -47.59
C LYS A 4 -31.73 47.21 -47.00
N LEU A 5 -31.96 46.17 -47.82
CA LEU A 5 -32.48 44.87 -47.37
C LEU A 5 -31.40 43.78 -47.19
N ILE A 6 -30.13 44.06 -47.47
CA ILE A 6 -29.05 43.05 -47.43
C ILE A 6 -28.27 43.06 -46.10
N MET A 7 -28.53 44.02 -45.20
CA MET A 7 -27.80 44.17 -43.93
C MET A 7 -28.48 43.49 -42.73
N SER A 8 -29.54 42.71 -42.96
CA SER A 8 -30.27 41.99 -41.91
C SER A 8 -30.15 40.46 -42.00
N GLY A 9 -29.42 39.93 -43.00
CA GLY A 9 -29.32 38.49 -43.25
C GLY A 9 -28.13 37.78 -42.59
N LEU A 10 -27.11 38.50 -42.12
CA LEU A 10 -25.90 37.88 -41.54
C LEU A 10 -25.93 37.74 -40.00
N ALA A 11 -26.92 38.30 -39.30
CA ALA A 11 -27.00 38.18 -37.85
C ALA A 11 -27.68 36.88 -37.36
N ALA A 12 -28.31 36.11 -38.25
CA ALA A 12 -29.07 34.90 -37.88
C ALA A 12 -28.29 33.58 -38.09
N LEU A 13 -27.05 33.62 -38.56
CA LEU A 13 -26.28 32.41 -38.95
C LEU A 13 -25.01 32.19 -38.11
N GLY A 14 -24.94 32.80 -36.92
CA GLY A 14 -23.80 32.68 -36.00
C GLY A 14 -24.06 31.87 -34.72
N VAL A 15 -25.27 31.36 -34.50
CA VAL A 15 -25.68 30.78 -33.19
C VAL A 15 -25.76 29.23 -33.19
N MET A 16 -25.51 28.56 -34.32
CA MET A 16 -25.69 27.09 -34.43
C MET A 16 -24.38 26.27 -34.36
N ALA A 17 -23.31 26.78 -33.74
CA ALA A 17 -22.03 26.07 -33.60
C ALA A 17 -21.60 25.83 -32.13
N GLY A 18 -22.41 26.20 -31.14
CA GLY A 18 -22.04 26.11 -29.72
C GLY A 18 -22.66 24.96 -28.92
N THR A 19 -23.69 24.29 -29.43
CA THR A 19 -24.46 23.33 -28.61
C THR A 19 -23.76 21.97 -28.48
N SER A 20 -22.97 21.53 -29.45
CA SER A 20 -22.28 20.22 -29.38
C SER A 20 -21.22 20.14 -28.29
N GLY A 21 -20.60 21.26 -27.91
CA GLY A 21 -19.62 21.32 -26.82
C GLY A 21 -20.27 21.26 -25.43
N ALA A 22 -21.47 21.82 -25.27
CA ALA A 22 -22.17 21.82 -24.00
C ALA A 22 -22.54 20.39 -23.54
N TYR A 23 -23.05 19.55 -24.45
CA TYR A 23 -23.42 18.16 -24.12
C TYR A 23 -22.21 17.28 -23.75
N ALA A 24 -21.06 17.50 -24.38
CA ALA A 24 -19.84 16.74 -24.06
C ALA A 24 -19.23 17.18 -22.72
N GLN A 25 -19.37 18.45 -22.35
CA GLN A 25 -18.95 18.96 -21.05
C GLN A 25 -19.91 18.53 -19.94
N ASP A 26 -21.23 18.53 -20.19
CA ASP A 26 -22.22 18.05 -19.22
C ASP A 26 -22.04 16.55 -18.96
N ALA A 27 -21.89 15.70 -19.98
CA ALA A 27 -21.63 14.28 -19.79
C ALA A 27 -20.32 14.01 -19.02
N ALA A 28 -19.27 14.81 -19.25
CA ALA A 28 -18.01 14.69 -18.51
C ALA A 28 -18.14 15.21 -17.06
N ARG A 29 -18.90 16.28 -16.83
CA ARG A 29 -19.19 16.82 -15.49
C ARG A 29 -20.05 15.84 -14.70
N ASP A 30 -21.02 15.18 -15.34
CA ASP A 30 -21.90 14.19 -14.74
C ASP A 30 -21.14 12.92 -14.36
N ALA A 31 -20.27 12.41 -15.26
CA ALA A 31 -19.43 11.25 -14.96
C ALA A 31 -18.43 11.52 -13.82
N ILE A 32 -17.93 12.76 -13.71
CA ILE A 32 -17.10 13.20 -12.58
C ILE A 32 -17.96 13.35 -11.31
N ALA A 33 -19.16 13.92 -11.41
CA ALA A 33 -20.07 14.10 -10.29
C ALA A 33 -20.53 12.75 -9.71
N GLU A 34 -20.72 11.73 -10.54
CA GLU A 34 -21.08 10.38 -10.09
C GLU A 34 -19.95 9.72 -9.29
N ARG A 35 -18.68 9.97 -9.66
CA ARG A 35 -17.52 9.47 -8.91
C ARG A 35 -17.20 10.28 -7.67
N LEU A 36 -17.57 11.56 -7.67
CA LEU A 36 -17.46 12.44 -6.51
C LEU A 36 -18.71 12.40 -5.62
N ALA A 37 -19.72 11.59 -5.99
CA ALA A 37 -20.89 11.41 -5.18
C ALA A 37 -20.48 10.84 -3.81
N PRO A 38 -20.98 11.41 -2.71
CA PRO A 38 -20.59 10.97 -1.39
C PRO A 38 -21.06 9.54 -1.16
N VAL A 39 -20.13 8.67 -0.74
CA VAL A 39 -20.41 7.27 -0.39
C VAL A 39 -21.23 7.12 0.90
N GLY A 40 -21.52 8.23 1.59
CA GLY A 40 -22.36 8.29 2.79
C GLY A 40 -22.61 9.73 3.23
N GLN A 41 -23.67 9.95 4.03
CA GLN A 41 -24.05 11.26 4.54
C GLN A 41 -23.60 11.42 6.01
N LEU A 42 -22.88 12.50 6.33
CA LEU A 42 -22.53 12.83 7.72
C LEU A 42 -23.70 13.54 8.39
N CYS A 43 -24.36 12.87 9.34
CA CYS A 43 -25.41 13.48 10.16
C CYS A 43 -24.80 14.20 11.36
N LEU A 44 -24.98 15.52 11.45
CA LEU A 44 -24.61 16.29 12.63
C LEU A 44 -25.76 16.28 13.65
N GLN A 45 -25.40 16.39 14.93
CA GLN A 45 -26.33 16.27 16.05
C GLN A 45 -27.44 17.34 15.95
N GLY A 46 -28.68 16.91 15.73
CA GLY A 46 -29.85 17.78 15.56
C GLY A 46 -30.46 17.84 14.15
N GLN A 47 -29.99 17.03 13.19
CA GLN A 47 -30.61 16.90 11.86
C GLN A 47 -31.49 15.63 11.79
N ASP A 48 -32.69 15.74 11.20
CA ASP A 48 -33.70 14.66 11.05
C ASP A 48 -33.31 13.54 10.06
N CYS A 49 -32.03 13.36 9.76
CA CYS A 49 -31.55 12.25 8.91
C CYS A 49 -31.43 10.91 9.66
N GLY A 50 -31.77 10.85 10.96
CA GLY A 50 -31.52 9.70 11.85
C GLY A 50 -32.77 8.97 12.35
N THR A 51 -33.62 8.44 11.48
CA THR A 51 -34.58 7.37 11.84
C THR A 51 -34.39 6.06 11.07
N ALA A 52 -33.37 5.95 10.23
CA ALA A 52 -32.70 4.69 10.05
C ALA A 52 -31.57 4.70 11.07
N ALA A 53 -31.59 3.79 12.05
CA ALA A 53 -30.43 3.54 12.86
C ALA A 53 -29.24 3.40 11.90
N ALA A 54 -28.33 4.38 11.92
CA ALA A 54 -27.01 4.17 11.38
C ALA A 54 -26.54 2.88 12.03
N PRO A 55 -26.07 1.86 11.28
CA PRO A 55 -25.26 0.87 11.95
C PRO A 55 -24.17 1.72 12.63
N ALA A 56 -24.07 1.60 13.95
CA ALA A 56 -22.84 2.01 14.63
C ALA A 56 -21.72 1.55 13.72
N ALA A 57 -20.80 2.47 13.39
CA ALA A 57 -19.63 2.19 12.56
C ALA A 57 -19.25 0.75 12.85
N ALA A 58 -19.37 -0.10 11.83
CA ALA A 58 -18.92 -1.45 11.95
C ALA A 58 -17.42 -1.34 12.23
N SER A 59 -17.07 -1.25 13.52
CA SER A 59 -16.08 -2.15 14.06
C SER A 59 -16.43 -3.47 13.40
N SER A 60 -15.54 -3.95 12.55
CA SER A 60 -15.54 -5.32 12.07
C SER A 60 -15.31 -6.25 13.26
N GLY A 61 -16.17 -6.16 14.28
CA GLY A 61 -16.48 -7.21 15.24
C GLY A 61 -17.77 -7.91 14.81
N GLY A 62 -18.01 -8.00 13.50
CA GLY A 62 -19.00 -8.90 12.93
C GLY A 62 -18.33 -10.25 12.79
N GLY A 63 -18.88 -11.30 13.41
CA GLY A 63 -18.38 -12.66 13.42
C GLY A 63 -18.24 -13.30 12.03
N GLY A 64 -17.25 -12.84 11.28
CA GLY A 64 -16.59 -13.45 10.15
C GLY A 64 -15.10 -13.44 10.46
N GLU A 65 -14.36 -14.40 9.92
CA GLU A 65 -12.95 -14.57 10.21
C GLU A 65 -12.17 -13.27 9.92
N ILE A 66 -11.26 -12.87 10.81
CA ILE A 66 -10.39 -11.72 10.57
C ILE A 66 -9.52 -12.02 9.34
N ASP A 67 -9.60 -11.18 8.31
CA ASP A 67 -8.88 -11.37 7.05
C ASP A 67 -7.41 -10.92 7.16
N GLY A 68 -6.56 -11.79 7.73
CA GLY A 68 -5.12 -11.56 7.84
C GLY A 68 -4.44 -11.33 6.48
N ALA A 69 -4.93 -11.98 5.42
CA ALA A 69 -4.40 -11.79 4.06
C ALA A 69 -4.72 -10.39 3.53
N GLY A 70 -5.95 -9.93 3.74
CA GLY A 70 -6.37 -8.56 3.42
C GLY A 70 -5.53 -7.51 4.16
N ILE A 71 -5.26 -7.72 5.45
CA ILE A 71 -4.41 -6.81 6.24
C ILE A 71 -2.98 -6.79 5.69
N TYR A 72 -2.39 -7.96 5.40
CA TYR A 72 -1.06 -8.05 4.80
C TYR A 72 -0.94 -7.23 3.51
N ASN A 73 -1.87 -7.43 2.59
CA ASN A 73 -1.85 -6.76 1.28
C ASN A 73 -1.95 -5.24 1.41
N ASN A 74 -2.68 -4.74 2.42
CA ASN A 74 -2.90 -3.31 2.60
C ASN A 74 -1.79 -2.61 3.40
N VAL A 75 -1.14 -3.31 4.35
CA VAL A 75 -0.24 -2.68 5.33
C VAL A 75 1.18 -3.22 5.24
N CYS A 76 1.35 -4.53 5.12
CA CYS A 76 2.63 -5.21 5.34
C CYS A 76 3.41 -5.47 4.05
N MET A 77 2.69 -5.70 2.94
CA MET A 77 3.23 -6.15 1.65
C MET A 77 4.31 -5.22 1.10
N ALA A 78 4.18 -3.90 1.30
CA ALA A 78 5.13 -2.92 0.79
C ALA A 78 6.59 -3.22 1.19
N CYS A 79 6.80 -3.79 2.39
CA CYS A 79 8.11 -4.19 2.86
C CYS A 79 8.35 -5.69 2.76
N HIS A 80 7.36 -6.51 3.15
CA HIS A 80 7.52 -7.96 3.30
C HIS A 80 7.33 -8.78 2.02
N GLU A 81 6.98 -8.15 0.90
CA GLU A 81 7.00 -8.79 -0.42
C GLU A 81 8.39 -8.70 -1.06
N THR A 82 9.04 -7.54 -0.92
CA THR A 82 10.30 -7.22 -1.62
C THR A 82 11.54 -7.33 -0.74
N GLY A 83 11.35 -7.38 0.57
CA GLY A 83 12.42 -7.31 1.56
C GLY A 83 12.95 -5.89 1.77
N ALA A 84 12.13 -4.87 1.52
CA ALA A 84 12.52 -3.48 1.68
C ALA A 84 13.05 -3.22 3.11
N ALA A 85 14.12 -2.42 3.20
CA ALA A 85 14.83 -2.15 4.45
C ALA A 85 15.30 -3.40 5.23
N GLY A 86 15.48 -4.54 4.56
CA GLY A 86 15.88 -5.81 5.18
C GLY A 86 14.72 -6.56 5.85
N ALA A 87 13.47 -6.25 5.49
CA ALA A 87 12.31 -7.00 5.96
C ALA A 87 12.39 -8.47 5.48
N PRO A 88 12.00 -9.45 6.31
CA PRO A 88 11.95 -10.84 5.87
C PRO A 88 10.81 -11.04 4.85
N VAL A 89 11.14 -11.60 3.69
CA VAL A 89 10.16 -11.87 2.63
C VAL A 89 9.26 -13.03 3.02
N ARG A 90 7.95 -12.89 2.86
CA ARG A 90 6.98 -13.97 3.15
C ARG A 90 7.33 -15.23 2.36
N GLY A 91 7.47 -16.37 3.04
CA GLY A 91 7.78 -17.65 2.40
C GLY A 91 9.26 -17.90 2.10
N ASP A 92 10.16 -16.95 2.39
CA ASP A 92 11.60 -17.18 2.30
C ASP A 92 12.10 -17.96 3.52
N GLU A 93 12.15 -19.28 3.41
CA GLU A 93 12.59 -20.18 4.49
C GLU A 93 13.96 -19.79 5.07
N ALA A 94 14.90 -19.30 4.24
CA ALA A 94 16.23 -18.93 4.71
C ALA A 94 16.19 -17.65 5.55
N ALA A 95 15.39 -16.66 5.14
CA ALA A 95 15.18 -15.46 5.94
C ALA A 95 14.41 -15.75 7.24
N TRP A 96 13.55 -16.78 7.26
CA TRP A 96 12.69 -17.10 8.40
C TRP A 96 13.26 -18.14 9.38
N ALA A 97 14.28 -18.92 9.00
CA ALA A 97 14.82 -20.00 9.84
C ALA A 97 15.08 -19.58 11.30
N GLU A 98 16.01 -18.64 11.53
CA GLU A 98 16.34 -18.16 12.90
C GLU A 98 15.21 -17.37 13.57
N ARG A 99 14.26 -16.85 12.79
CA ARG A 99 13.12 -16.07 13.31
C ARG A 99 12.07 -16.98 13.89
N THR A 100 11.74 -18.06 13.18
CA THR A 100 10.73 -19.03 13.61
C THR A 100 11.15 -19.79 14.88
N GLU A 101 12.45 -19.94 15.15
CA GLU A 101 12.99 -20.50 16.40
C GLU A 101 12.59 -19.69 17.65
N GLN A 102 12.32 -18.39 17.51
CA GLN A 102 11.85 -17.53 18.61
C GLN A 102 10.39 -17.79 18.99
N GLY A 103 9.65 -18.52 18.15
CA GLY A 103 8.25 -18.86 18.34
C GLY A 103 7.28 -17.75 17.93
N PHE A 104 6.02 -18.14 17.71
CA PHE A 104 4.97 -17.27 17.19
C PHE A 104 4.69 -16.06 18.10
N ALA A 105 4.64 -16.26 19.42
CA ALA A 105 4.34 -15.20 20.39
C ALA A 105 5.37 -14.06 20.34
N THR A 106 6.66 -14.39 20.21
CA THR A 106 7.72 -13.40 20.06
C THR A 106 7.59 -12.63 18.75
N LEU A 107 7.31 -13.32 17.64
CA LEU A 107 7.11 -12.66 16.35
C LEU A 107 5.90 -11.70 16.37
N LEU A 108 4.82 -12.09 17.03
CA LEU A 108 3.65 -11.25 17.24
C LEU A 108 3.96 -10.02 18.09
N ASP A 109 4.67 -10.18 19.20
CA ASP A 109 5.09 -9.06 20.05
C ASP A 109 5.92 -8.04 19.27
N HIS A 110 6.89 -8.51 18.48
CA HIS A 110 7.71 -7.67 17.61
C HIS A 110 6.88 -6.97 16.53
N ALA A 111 5.86 -7.64 15.98
CA ALA A 111 4.96 -7.02 15.00
C ALA A 111 4.08 -5.93 15.64
N ILE A 112 3.61 -6.13 16.87
CA ILE A 112 2.79 -5.16 17.61
C ILE A 112 3.64 -3.96 18.05
N ASN A 113 4.81 -4.21 18.65
CA ASN A 113 5.65 -3.18 19.27
C ASN A 113 6.64 -2.53 18.29
N GLY A 114 6.92 -3.20 17.17
CA GLY A 114 7.94 -2.81 16.20
C GLY A 114 9.33 -3.31 16.59
N ILE A 115 10.20 -3.47 15.59
CA ILE A 115 11.61 -3.85 15.78
C ILE A 115 12.48 -3.26 14.68
N GLY A 116 13.56 -2.57 15.05
CA GLY A 116 14.51 -2.01 14.10
C GLY A 116 13.83 -1.04 13.12
N ALA A 117 13.83 -1.40 11.83
CA ALA A 117 13.17 -0.62 10.77
C ALA A 117 11.66 -0.91 10.63
N MET A 118 11.15 -1.97 11.25
CA MET A 118 9.72 -2.31 11.24
C MET A 118 8.98 -1.47 12.28
N PRO A 119 8.07 -0.56 11.87
CA PRO A 119 7.29 0.23 12.82
C PRO A 119 6.26 -0.62 13.59
N ALA A 120 5.88 -0.16 14.78
CA ALA A 120 4.80 -0.76 15.56
C ALA A 120 3.52 -0.92 14.72
N ARG A 121 2.91 -2.11 14.79
CA ARG A 121 1.69 -2.49 14.05
C ARG A 121 1.80 -2.24 12.53
N GLY A 122 2.99 -2.42 11.96
CA GLY A 122 3.26 -2.15 10.54
C GLY A 122 3.04 -0.69 10.13
N GLY A 123 3.01 0.25 11.08
CA GLY A 123 2.75 1.67 10.84
C GLY A 123 1.28 2.06 10.85
N ASN A 124 0.35 1.12 11.07
CA ASN A 124 -1.07 1.41 11.22
C ASN A 124 -1.50 1.23 12.69
N PRO A 125 -1.61 2.32 13.48
CA PRO A 125 -1.96 2.24 14.89
C PRO A 125 -3.43 1.81 15.14
N ASN A 126 -4.25 1.70 14.09
CA ASN A 126 -5.66 1.35 14.23
C ASN A 126 -5.92 -0.17 14.18
N LEU A 127 -4.93 -0.99 13.84
CA LEU A 127 -5.09 -2.45 13.85
C LEU A 127 -5.27 -2.93 15.30
N SER A 128 -6.23 -3.81 15.57
CA SER A 128 -6.39 -4.45 16.88
C SER A 128 -5.32 -5.52 17.13
N ASP A 129 -5.19 -6.02 18.37
CA ASP A 129 -4.23 -7.09 18.66
C ASP A 129 -4.62 -8.39 17.94
N GLU A 130 -5.92 -8.67 17.82
CA GLU A 130 -6.45 -9.82 17.07
C GLU A 130 -6.20 -9.69 15.56
N GLU A 131 -6.29 -8.47 15.01
CA GLU A 131 -5.89 -8.19 13.62
C GLU A 131 -4.39 -8.38 13.40
N MET A 132 -3.57 -7.98 14.37
CA MET A 132 -2.12 -8.21 14.36
C MET A 132 -1.77 -9.70 14.46
N GLU A 133 -2.50 -10.46 15.26
CA GLU A 133 -2.37 -11.91 15.36
C GLU A 133 -2.70 -12.60 14.04
N ALA A 134 -3.84 -12.26 13.43
CA ALA A 134 -4.27 -12.83 12.15
C ALA A 134 -3.29 -12.53 11.00
N VAL A 135 -2.76 -11.31 10.90
CA VAL A 135 -1.78 -10.97 9.86
C VAL A 135 -0.41 -11.60 10.12
N THR A 136 0.00 -11.72 11.39
CA THR A 136 1.27 -12.40 11.75
C THR A 136 1.18 -13.89 11.44
N ALA A 137 0.06 -14.53 11.76
CA ALA A 137 -0.23 -15.91 11.38
C ALA A 137 -0.19 -16.10 9.87
N TYR A 138 -0.89 -15.23 9.13
CA TYR A 138 -0.82 -15.25 7.68
C TYR A 138 0.64 -15.14 7.22
N MET A 139 1.43 -14.20 7.73
CA MET A 139 2.84 -13.99 7.36
C MET A 139 3.74 -15.23 7.48
N VAL A 140 3.56 -16.00 8.55
CA VAL A 140 4.47 -17.09 8.90
C VAL A 140 3.95 -18.48 8.54
N GLU A 141 2.67 -18.61 8.18
CA GLU A 141 2.05 -19.87 7.71
C GLU A 141 2.88 -20.63 6.66
N PRO A 142 3.54 -19.99 5.68
CA PRO A 142 4.36 -20.73 4.72
C PRO A 142 5.66 -21.33 5.30
N VAL A 143 6.10 -20.90 6.49
CA VAL A 143 7.45 -21.21 7.05
C VAL A 143 7.43 -21.81 8.45
N MET A 144 6.28 -21.83 9.12
CA MET A 144 6.11 -22.49 10.43
C MET A 144 4.66 -22.93 10.65
N GLU A 145 4.48 -23.90 11.54
CA GLU A 145 3.16 -24.26 12.03
C GLU A 145 2.61 -23.13 12.91
N VAL A 146 1.48 -22.56 12.51
CA VAL A 146 0.80 -21.51 13.27
C VAL A 146 -0.05 -22.20 14.35
N PRO A 147 0.11 -21.85 15.64
CA PRO A 147 -0.78 -22.36 16.67
C PRO A 147 -2.24 -22.00 16.33
N GLU A 148 -3.19 -22.89 16.63
CA GLU A 148 -4.61 -22.60 16.38
C GLU A 148 -4.99 -21.28 17.07
N LEU A 149 -5.23 -20.24 16.27
CA LEU A 149 -5.60 -18.92 16.75
C LEU A 149 -7.03 -19.02 17.30
N GLY A 150 -7.11 -19.36 18.58
CA GLY A 150 -8.35 -19.56 19.30
C GLY A 150 -8.99 -18.20 19.59
N GLY A 151 -10.01 -17.85 18.82
CA GLY A 151 -10.88 -16.72 19.14
C GLY A 151 -11.46 -16.86 20.54
N GLY A 152 -11.00 -15.99 21.44
CA GLY A 152 -11.62 -15.70 22.74
C GLY A 152 -11.91 -16.88 23.65
N ASP A 153 -10.90 -17.39 24.35
CA ASP A 153 -11.05 -17.86 25.73
C ASP A 153 -9.70 -17.72 26.45
N GLU A 154 -9.76 -17.26 27.69
CA GLU A 154 -8.68 -16.65 28.44
C GLU A 154 -7.52 -17.61 28.80
N GLY A 155 -6.28 -17.14 28.65
CA GLY A 155 -5.21 -17.46 29.61
C GLY A 155 -3.86 -17.90 29.03
N ALA A 156 -2.90 -16.99 29.01
CA ALA A 156 -1.71 -17.11 29.88
C ALA A 156 -0.78 -15.90 29.66
N ALA A 157 -0.81 -15.00 30.64
CA ALA A 157 0.33 -14.14 30.95
C ALA A 157 1.44 -14.97 31.62
N ALA A 158 2.68 -14.57 31.33
CA ALA A 158 3.94 -14.91 32.00
C ALA A 158 4.44 -16.35 31.87
N GLU A 159 5.65 -16.49 31.33
CA GLU A 159 6.83 -16.70 32.17
C GLU A 159 8.02 -15.96 31.51
N ALA A 160 8.42 -14.85 32.12
CA ALA A 160 9.74 -14.27 31.92
C ALA A 160 10.72 -15.08 32.76
N THR A 161 11.74 -15.67 32.13
CA THR A 161 13.00 -16.00 32.80
C THR A 161 14.13 -15.26 32.12
N ASP A 162 14.45 -14.14 32.77
CA ASP A 162 15.78 -13.56 32.93
C ASP A 162 16.87 -14.65 32.98
N GLU A 163 17.91 -14.51 32.17
CA GLU A 163 19.30 -14.65 32.58
C GLU A 163 20.15 -13.91 31.54
N SER A 164 20.63 -12.74 31.96
CA SER A 164 21.62 -11.92 31.27
C SER A 164 23.03 -12.46 31.50
N SER A 165 23.94 -11.99 30.65
CA SER A 165 25.37 -11.75 30.90
C SER A 165 26.40 -12.75 30.36
N SER A 166 26.99 -12.31 29.23
CA SER A 166 28.37 -11.78 29.17
C SER A 166 29.51 -12.68 28.71
N ASP A 167 30.20 -12.16 27.67
CA ASP A 167 31.66 -12.19 27.42
C ASP A 167 32.29 -13.57 27.10
N GLU A 168 33.13 -13.79 26.07
CA GLU A 168 34.14 -12.97 25.39
C GLU A 168 34.44 -13.48 23.95
N MET A 169 34.95 -12.51 23.18
CA MET A 169 35.90 -12.47 22.07
C MET A 169 36.66 -13.70 21.49
N ALA A 170 36.96 -13.49 20.19
CA ALA A 170 38.18 -13.80 19.41
C ALA A 170 38.20 -15.16 18.65
N THR A 171 38.62 -15.29 17.39
CA THR A 171 39.60 -14.55 16.56
C THR A 171 39.27 -14.63 15.07
N ALA A 172 39.76 -13.65 14.31
CA ALA A 172 39.86 -13.63 12.85
C ALA A 172 40.67 -14.81 12.25
N ASP A 173 40.34 -15.20 11.02
CA ASP A 173 41.33 -15.52 10.00
C ASP A 173 40.81 -15.16 8.61
N ALA A 174 41.69 -14.54 7.84
CA ALA A 174 41.47 -14.09 6.48
C ALA A 174 42.08 -15.10 5.51
N VAL A 175 41.39 -15.42 4.42
CA VAL A 175 42.05 -15.88 3.20
C VAL A 175 41.45 -15.20 1.98
N ALA A 176 42.36 -14.64 1.19
CA ALA A 176 42.15 -13.96 -0.06
C ALA A 176 42.20 -14.93 -1.25
N SER A 177 41.92 -14.34 -2.42
CA SER A 177 42.24 -14.78 -3.78
C SER A 177 41.23 -15.69 -4.47
N GLU A 178 40.92 -15.53 -5.76
CA GLU A 178 41.23 -14.57 -6.84
C GLU A 178 40.33 -15.01 -8.04
N ASP A 179 39.99 -14.06 -8.92
CA ASP A 179 39.67 -14.19 -10.36
C ASP A 179 38.63 -15.26 -10.84
N GLU A 180 37.67 -14.96 -11.71
CA GLU A 180 37.92 -14.81 -13.15
C GLU A 180 36.75 -14.07 -13.84
N ALA A 181 37.14 -13.23 -14.78
CA ALA A 181 36.27 -12.56 -15.74
C ALA A 181 35.79 -13.51 -16.84
N VAL A 182 34.54 -13.36 -17.28
CA VAL A 182 34.17 -13.62 -18.68
C VAL A 182 33.15 -12.59 -19.16
N ALA A 183 33.58 -11.82 -20.14
CA ALA A 183 32.74 -11.02 -21.01
C ALA A 183 31.99 -11.92 -21.99
N SER A 184 30.76 -11.54 -22.34
CA SER A 184 30.24 -11.68 -23.70
C SER A 184 29.16 -10.63 -23.92
N GLU A 185 29.28 -10.00 -25.07
CA GLU A 185 28.54 -8.85 -25.54
C GLU A 185 27.40 -9.30 -26.49
N GLU A 186 26.42 -8.41 -26.64
CA GLU A 186 25.48 -8.26 -27.77
C GLU A 186 24.34 -9.28 -27.94
N ASP A 187 23.08 -8.84 -27.81
CA ASP A 187 22.34 -8.29 -28.96
C ASP A 187 20.97 -7.72 -28.53
N ALA A 188 20.57 -6.68 -29.23
CA ALA A 188 19.36 -5.92 -29.04
C ALA A 188 18.10 -6.68 -29.48
N SER A 189 16.97 -6.42 -28.80
CA SER A 189 15.72 -6.22 -29.55
C SER A 189 14.65 -5.49 -28.76
N SER A 190 14.32 -4.33 -29.32
CA SER A 190 13.22 -3.44 -28.96
C SER A 190 11.86 -4.14 -28.94
N GLY A 191 11.13 -3.91 -27.85
CA GLY A 191 9.67 -4.01 -27.77
C GLY A 191 9.09 -2.69 -27.25
N GLY A 192 9.42 -1.58 -27.90
CA GLY A 192 8.97 -0.25 -27.51
C GLY A 192 7.52 0.00 -27.92
N SER A 193 6.60 0.00 -26.97
CA SER A 193 5.47 0.94 -27.01
C SER A 193 6.09 2.33 -27.14
N GLY A 194 5.84 3.03 -28.26
CA GLY A 194 6.50 4.27 -28.69
C GLY A 194 6.30 5.46 -27.76
N LEU A 195 6.79 5.34 -26.54
CA LEU A 195 6.81 6.31 -25.47
C LEU A 195 8.22 6.22 -24.89
N ASP A 196 9.10 7.06 -25.41
CA ASP A 196 10.44 7.31 -24.90
C ASP A 196 10.33 7.82 -23.46
N GLY A 197 10.45 6.91 -22.49
CA GLY A 197 10.31 7.20 -21.06
C GLY A 197 11.30 8.28 -20.59
N GLU A 198 12.49 8.32 -21.18
CA GLU A 198 13.48 9.38 -20.96
C GLU A 198 12.96 10.76 -21.39
N ALA A 199 12.31 10.85 -22.54
CA ALA A 199 11.77 12.11 -23.03
C ALA A 199 10.51 12.53 -22.28
N LEU A 200 9.69 11.58 -21.80
CA LEU A 200 8.57 11.86 -20.92
C LEU A 200 9.05 12.38 -19.56
N TYR A 201 10.09 11.75 -19.00
CA TYR A 201 10.73 12.21 -17.77
C TYR A 201 11.30 13.64 -17.91
N ALA A 202 11.88 13.96 -19.06
CA ALA A 202 12.39 15.29 -19.37
C ALA A 202 11.30 16.33 -19.69
N SER A 203 10.18 15.94 -20.31
CA SER A 203 9.15 16.86 -20.82
C SER A 203 8.02 17.17 -19.84
N VAL A 204 7.71 16.26 -18.91
CA VAL A 204 6.58 16.42 -17.96
C VAL A 204 7.00 17.17 -16.68
N GLY A 205 8.19 17.79 -16.67
CA GLY A 205 8.68 18.57 -15.52
C GLY A 205 9.09 17.72 -14.32
N CYS A 206 9.09 16.39 -14.44
CA CYS A 206 9.57 15.47 -13.41
C CYS A 206 11.03 15.77 -13.01
N VAL A 207 11.87 16.10 -14.00
CA VAL A 207 13.25 16.58 -13.80
C VAL A 207 13.34 17.77 -12.83
N ALA A 208 12.36 18.68 -12.81
CA ALA A 208 12.41 19.86 -11.96
C ALA A 208 12.35 19.52 -10.46
N CYS A 209 11.73 18.40 -10.10
CA CYS A 209 11.63 17.93 -8.71
C CYS A 209 12.59 16.78 -8.39
N HIS A 210 12.90 15.91 -9.36
CA HIS A 210 13.65 14.68 -9.13
C HIS A 210 15.13 14.73 -9.56
N ALA A 211 15.55 15.67 -10.41
CA ALA A 211 16.96 15.74 -10.87
C ALA A 211 17.93 16.30 -9.81
N ALA A 212 17.42 16.90 -8.73
CA ALA A 212 18.23 17.52 -7.69
C ALA A 212 18.77 16.54 -6.64
N GLY A 213 18.49 15.23 -6.77
CA GLY A 213 19.04 14.22 -5.85
C GLY A 213 18.65 14.41 -4.38
N VAL A 214 17.54 15.10 -4.09
CA VAL A 214 16.97 15.21 -2.74
C VAL A 214 15.82 14.21 -2.62
N ALA A 215 16.18 12.94 -2.57
CA ALA A 215 15.35 11.89 -1.99
C ALA A 215 16.30 11.09 -1.11
N GLY A 216 16.00 11.07 0.19
CA GLY A 216 16.85 10.54 1.25
C GLY A 216 16.95 9.02 1.26
#